data_AF-A0A345R8B6-F1
#
_entry.id   AF-A0A345R8B6-F1
#
_cell.length_a   1.000
_cell.length_b   1.000
_cell.length_c   1.000
_cell.angle_alpha   90.00
_cell.angle_beta   90.00
_cell.angle_gamma   90.00
#
_symmetry.space_group_name_H-M   'P 1'
#
loop_
_entity.id
_entity.type
_entity.pdbx_description
1 polymer ?
#
loop_
_entity_poly.entity_id
_entity_poly.type
_entity_poly.pdbx_seq_one_letter_code
_entity_poly.pdbx_strand_id
1 'polypeptide(L)'
;MVIDLKKALREPMLHFLAIGAGMFIAFGALNPSEADNPDQIVVSSGQIEQLEAGFTKTWSRPPTPQERQRLISEYIRDEVFYREAVNLGLDEGDGVIRRRLRQKLEFILEDVSALTSPSDEDLQQILTANEDRFRLDPKLSFQHVYLSPDRRNDIGQDARDILTRLQAGEDAPMLGDPILLPSSYELASVAQIRRDFGGEFAGSLASAPVGTWVGPVRSGFGAHLVLVSDRVPGRLPDLAEVRDLVAREWQLEQKKALEEETFQKLLSRYDVTVMPVEEQAQPTGEN
;
A
#
# COMPACT_ATOMS: atom_id res chain seq x y z
N MET A 1 47.62 -42.63 -0.26
CA MET A 1 48.37 -41.66 -1.08
C MET A 1 49.40 -41.01 -0.16
N VAL A 2 50.67 -41.40 -0.28
CA VAL A 2 51.74 -40.90 0.60
C VAL A 2 52.27 -39.61 -0.02
N ILE A 3 52.00 -38.46 0.60
CA ILE A 3 52.51 -37.17 0.15
C ILE A 3 54.01 -37.16 0.42
N ASP A 4 54.82 -37.12 -0.64
CA ASP A 4 56.27 -37.00 -0.54
C ASP A 4 56.62 -35.56 -0.15
N LEU A 5 56.91 -35.37 1.13
CA LEU A 5 57.11 -34.07 1.78
C LEU A 5 58.20 -33.23 1.09
N LYS A 6 59.22 -33.88 0.51
CA LYS A 6 60.32 -33.19 -0.20
C LYS A 6 59.90 -32.62 -1.55
N LYS A 7 58.88 -33.20 -2.18
CA LYS A 7 58.34 -32.74 -3.47
C LYS A 7 57.36 -31.57 -3.24
N ALA A 8 56.50 -31.69 -2.22
CA ALA A 8 55.59 -30.62 -1.80
C ALA A 8 56.33 -29.32 -1.39
N LEU A 9 57.49 -29.45 -0.73
CA LEU A 9 58.36 -28.34 -0.35
C LEU A 9 59.09 -27.64 -1.52
N ARG A 10 58.96 -28.13 -2.76
CA ARG A 10 59.50 -27.48 -3.97
C ARG A 10 58.42 -26.89 -4.87
N GLU A 11 57.15 -27.05 -4.53
CA GLU A 11 56.04 -26.57 -5.35
C GLU A 11 55.79 -25.08 -5.11
N PRO A 12 55.84 -24.22 -6.15
CA PRO A 12 55.65 -22.77 -6.01
C PRO A 12 54.28 -22.40 -5.42
N MET A 13 53.23 -23.17 -5.72
CA MET A 13 51.89 -22.93 -5.17
C MET A 13 51.84 -23.11 -3.64
N LEU A 14 52.60 -24.06 -3.10
CA LEU A 14 52.60 -24.34 -1.67
C LEU A 14 53.26 -23.20 -0.87
N HIS A 15 54.28 -22.58 -1.45
CA HIS A 15 54.91 -21.37 -0.91
C HIS A 15 53.96 -20.18 -0.97
N PHE A 16 53.27 -19.97 -2.09
CA PHE A 16 52.28 -18.90 -2.22
C PHE A 16 51.13 -19.08 -1.22
N LEU A 17 50.62 -20.31 -1.05
CA LEU A 17 49.61 -20.63 -0.05
C LEU A 17 50.12 -20.40 1.38
N ALA A 18 51.35 -20.81 1.69
CA ALA A 18 51.94 -20.63 3.01
C ALA A 18 52.21 -19.15 3.33
N ILE A 19 52.70 -18.38 2.36
CA ILE A 19 52.88 -16.93 2.49
C ILE A 19 51.53 -16.23 2.63
N GLY A 20 50.53 -16.61 1.83
CA GLY A 20 49.16 -16.09 1.92
C GLY A 20 48.51 -16.40 3.27
N ALA A 21 48.63 -17.64 3.76
CA ALA A 21 48.17 -18.04 5.08
C ALA A 21 48.91 -17.29 6.19
N GLY A 22 50.23 -17.14 6.08
CA GLY A 22 51.04 -16.37 7.01
C GLY A 22 50.65 -14.89 7.06
N MET A 23 50.40 -14.27 5.89
CA MET A 23 49.87 -12.91 5.79
C MET A 23 48.47 -12.80 6.40
N PHE A 24 47.59 -13.77 6.15
CA PHE A 24 46.24 -13.77 6.71
C PHE A 24 46.23 -13.90 8.23
N ILE A 25 47.07 -14.78 8.79
CA ILE A 25 47.26 -14.92 10.24
C ILE A 25 47.87 -13.66 10.84
N ALA A 26 48.92 -13.09 10.22
CA ALA A 26 49.52 -11.85 10.68
C ALA A 26 48.53 -10.67 10.60
N PHE A 27 47.73 -10.59 9.54
CA PHE A 27 46.69 -9.58 9.39
C PHE A 27 45.61 -9.72 10.47
N GLY A 28 45.15 -10.94 10.76
CA GLY A 28 44.17 -11.20 11.82
C GLY A 28 44.73 -10.91 13.23
N ALA A 29 46.02 -11.18 13.46
CA ALA A 29 46.67 -10.88 14.74
C ALA A 29 46.94 -9.37 14.93
N LEU A 30 47.16 -8.62 13.85
CA LEU A 30 47.41 -7.18 13.88
C LEU A 30 46.13 -6.35 13.83
N ASN A 31 45.04 -6.91 13.29
CA ASN A 31 43.71 -6.31 13.25
C ASN A 31 42.72 -7.20 14.00
N PRO A 32 42.78 -7.21 15.35
CA PRO A 32 41.77 -7.90 16.15
C PRO A 32 40.38 -7.39 15.74
N SER A 33 39.47 -8.31 15.47
CA SER A 33 38.12 -7.97 15.04
C SER A 33 37.35 -7.33 16.20
N GLU A 34 36.25 -6.60 15.96
CA GLU A 34 35.38 -6.09 17.04
C GLU A 34 34.92 -7.20 18.01
N ALA A 35 34.90 -8.45 17.55
CA ALA A 35 34.63 -9.64 18.38
C ALA A 35 35.70 -9.94 19.45
N ASP A 36 36.92 -9.43 19.30
CA ASP A 36 38.05 -9.72 20.21
C ASP A 36 38.06 -8.81 21.46
N ASN A 37 37.32 -7.70 21.45
CA ASN A 37 37.14 -6.83 22.62
C ASN A 37 35.76 -6.12 22.61
N PRO A 38 34.72 -6.70 23.24
CA PRO A 38 33.36 -6.15 23.22
C PRO A 38 33.24 -4.78 23.89
N ASP A 39 34.20 -4.44 24.77
CA ASP A 39 34.24 -3.17 25.51
C ASP A 39 34.91 -2.04 24.71
N GLN A 40 35.46 -2.33 23.52
CA GLN A 40 36.10 -1.35 22.66
C GLN A 40 35.13 -0.87 21.57
N ILE A 41 35.01 0.45 21.42
CA ILE A 41 34.32 1.08 20.29
C ILE A 41 35.38 1.66 19.36
N VAL A 42 35.48 1.13 18.15
CA VAL A 42 36.41 1.61 17.12
C VAL A 42 35.62 2.36 16.06
N VAL A 43 35.86 3.67 15.92
CA VAL A 43 35.30 4.46 14.83
C VAL A 43 36.32 4.52 13.69
N SER A 44 36.14 3.64 12.71
CA SER A 44 37.01 3.53 11.54
C SER A 44 36.93 4.75 10.62
N SER A 45 37.95 4.94 9.76
CA SER A 45 37.92 5.98 8.73
C SER A 45 36.72 5.83 7.77
N GLY A 46 36.35 4.60 7.41
CA GLY A 46 35.19 4.34 6.57
C GLY A 46 33.86 4.74 7.22
N GLN A 47 33.70 4.51 8.53
CA GLN A 47 32.54 5.00 9.29
C GLN A 47 32.50 6.53 9.32
N ILE A 48 33.65 7.19 9.52
CA ILE A 48 33.73 8.65 9.47
C ILE A 48 33.30 9.15 8.09
N GLU A 49 33.83 8.57 7.01
CA GLU A 49 33.44 8.91 5.63
C GLU A 49 31.93 8.74 5.39
N GLN A 50 31.32 7.68 5.92
CA GLN A 50 29.88 7.46 5.82
C GLN A 50 29.07 8.53 6.58
N LEU A 51 29.49 8.91 7.79
CA LEU A 51 28.86 9.98 8.56
C LEU A 51 28.95 11.33 7.81
N GLU A 52 30.11 11.63 7.23
CA GLU A 52 30.31 12.84 6.43
C GLU A 52 29.50 12.84 5.13
N ALA A 53 29.37 11.68 4.47
CA ALA A 53 28.53 11.51 3.28
C ALA A 53 27.04 11.76 3.60
N GLY A 54 26.56 11.24 4.74
CA GLY A 54 25.20 11.49 5.23
C GLY A 54 24.94 12.97 5.53
N PHE A 55 25.91 13.65 6.16
CA PHE A 55 25.85 15.10 6.39
C PHE A 55 25.79 15.86 5.06
N THR A 56 26.69 15.52 4.12
CA THR A 56 26.77 16.19 2.82
C THR A 56 25.50 16.01 2.00
N LYS A 57 24.90 14.81 2.03
CA LYS A 57 23.62 14.55 1.36
C LYS A 57 22.49 15.45 1.88
N THR A 58 22.47 15.73 3.17
CA THR A 58 21.44 16.56 3.81
C THR A 58 21.69 18.06 3.61
N TRP A 59 22.95 18.50 3.76
CA TRP A 59 23.31 19.93 3.81
C TRP A 59 23.98 20.45 2.52
N SER A 60 24.20 19.59 1.53
CA SER A 60 24.86 19.89 0.24
C SER A 60 26.26 20.52 0.37
N ARG A 61 26.95 20.27 1.48
CA ARG A 61 28.35 20.68 1.73
C ARG A 61 29.04 19.71 2.69
N PRO A 62 30.38 19.61 2.68
CA PRO A 62 31.10 18.85 3.69
C PRO A 62 30.96 19.47 5.09
N PRO A 63 31.08 18.66 6.17
CA PRO A 63 31.09 19.17 7.52
C PRO A 63 32.39 19.93 7.83
N THR A 64 32.28 20.94 8.68
CA THR A 64 33.44 21.59 9.30
C THR A 64 34.11 20.65 10.30
N PRO A 65 35.36 20.91 10.74
CA PRO A 65 36.04 20.06 11.74
C PRO A 65 35.25 19.89 13.04
N GLN A 66 34.56 20.95 13.50
CA GLN A 66 33.72 20.88 14.69
C GLN A 66 32.44 20.05 14.48
N GLU A 67 31.82 20.17 13.30
CA GLU A 67 30.64 19.37 12.94
C GLU A 67 31.00 17.89 12.78
N ARG A 68 32.15 17.59 12.14
CA ARG A 68 32.69 16.23 12.07
C ARG A 68 32.86 15.64 13.47
N GLN A 69 33.50 16.38 14.38
CA GLN A 69 33.70 15.91 15.75
C GLN A 69 32.36 15.64 16.44
N ARG A 70 31.34 16.47 16.22
CA ARG A 70 29.99 16.24 16.75
C ARG A 70 29.36 14.98 16.16
N LEU A 71 29.44 14.76 14.85
CA LEU A 71 28.93 13.53 14.22
C LEU A 71 29.57 12.28 14.82
N ILE A 72 30.89 12.29 15.02
CA ILE A 72 31.62 11.19 15.65
C ILE A 72 31.16 11.00 17.10
N SER A 73 31.05 12.08 17.87
CA SER A 73 30.62 12.01 19.28
C SER A 73 29.18 11.52 19.45
N GLU A 74 28.26 11.92 18.57
CA GLU A 74 26.88 11.40 18.56
C GLU A 74 26.86 9.92 18.16
N TYR A 75 27.62 9.51 17.14
CA TYR A 75 27.74 8.10 16.78
C TYR A 75 28.26 7.23 17.93
N ILE A 76 29.31 7.67 18.63
CA ILE A 76 29.82 6.97 19.82
C ILE A 76 28.75 6.86 20.90
N ARG A 77 28.00 7.94 21.13
CA ARG A 77 26.91 7.95 22.11
C ARG A 77 25.82 6.95 21.76
N ASP A 78 25.40 6.92 20.50
CA ASP A 78 24.41 5.96 19.99
C ASP A 78 24.90 4.52 20.19
N GLU A 79 26.16 4.25 19.86
CA GLU A 79 26.76 2.91 20.01
C GLU A 79 26.83 2.47 21.47
N VAL A 80 27.26 3.35 22.38
CA VAL A 80 27.31 3.06 23.82
C VAL A 80 25.92 2.72 24.35
N PHE A 81 24.91 3.55 24.06
CA PHE A 81 23.55 3.29 24.54
C PHE A 81 22.90 2.07 23.89
N TYR A 82 23.17 1.84 22.61
CA TYR A 82 22.68 0.65 21.91
C TYR A 82 23.23 -0.64 22.53
N ARG A 83 24.56 -0.72 22.72
CA ARG A 83 25.19 -1.88 23.36
C ARG A 83 24.66 -2.11 24.77
N GLU A 84 24.54 -1.06 25.57
CA GLU A 84 23.99 -1.17 26.93
C GLU A 84 22.52 -1.61 26.93
N ALA A 85 21.70 -1.10 26.00
CA ALA A 85 20.31 -1.51 25.87
C ALA A 85 20.16 -3.00 25.51
N VAL A 86 21.01 -3.52 24.63
CA VAL A 86 21.05 -4.94 24.28
C VAL A 86 21.59 -5.78 25.45
N ASN A 87 22.62 -5.32 26.15
CA ASN A 87 23.15 -6.01 27.35
C ASN A 87 22.11 -6.12 28.47
N LEU A 88 21.24 -5.12 28.61
CA LEU A 88 20.11 -5.12 29.54
C LEU A 88 18.89 -5.90 29.03
N GLY A 89 18.95 -6.46 27.82
CA GLY A 89 17.86 -7.21 27.19
C GLY A 89 16.62 -6.37 26.88
N LEU A 90 16.77 -5.05 26.65
CA LEU A 90 15.64 -4.14 26.40
C LEU A 90 14.96 -4.39 25.05
N ASP A 91 15.56 -5.19 24.17
CA ASP A 91 14.97 -5.68 22.92
C ASP A 91 14.16 -6.97 23.09
N GLU A 92 14.32 -7.69 24.19
CA GLU A 92 13.63 -8.95 24.46
C GLU A 92 12.18 -8.72 24.89
N GLY A 93 11.24 -9.41 24.25
CA GLY A 93 9.82 -9.32 24.60
C GLY A 93 9.12 -8.01 24.23
N ASP A 94 9.85 -7.00 23.74
CA ASP A 94 9.25 -5.75 23.27
C ASP A 94 8.59 -5.92 21.89
N GLY A 95 7.27 -5.73 21.86
CA GLY A 95 6.47 -5.90 20.64
C GLY A 95 6.75 -4.84 19.56
N VAL A 96 7.23 -3.65 19.92
CA VAL A 96 7.57 -2.57 18.98
C VAL A 96 8.91 -2.87 18.31
N ILE A 97 9.92 -3.26 19.09
CA ILE A 97 11.25 -3.64 18.57
C ILE A 97 11.13 -4.89 17.69
N ARG A 98 10.41 -5.92 18.15
CA ARG A 98 10.16 -7.14 17.36
C ARG A 98 9.48 -6.81 16.02
N ARG A 99 8.46 -5.95 16.03
CA ARG A 99 7.77 -5.52 14.80
C ARG A 99 8.70 -4.76 13.87
N ARG A 100 9.54 -3.86 14.41
CA ARG A 100 10.48 -3.07 13.60
C ARG A 100 11.56 -3.94 12.96
N LEU A 101 12.07 -4.95 13.67
CA LEU A 101 13.02 -5.92 13.12
C LEU A 101 12.38 -6.76 12.02
N ARG A 102 11.14 -7.24 12.22
CA ARG A 102 10.39 -7.92 11.17
C ARG A 102 10.23 -7.06 9.92
N GLN A 103 9.81 -5.81 10.07
CA GLN A 103 9.67 -4.86 8.94
C GLN A 103 11.00 -4.58 8.24
N LYS A 104 12.11 -4.46 8.98
CA LYS A 104 13.44 -4.30 8.37
C LYS A 104 13.83 -5.55 7.58
N LEU A 105 13.54 -6.74 8.10
CA LEU A 105 13.80 -7.99 7.41
C LEU A 105 12.95 -8.11 6.13
N GLU A 106 11.65 -7.83 6.23
CA GLU A 106 10.73 -7.76 5.07
C GLU A 106 11.32 -6.81 4.01
N PHE A 107 11.71 -5.59 4.39
CA PHE A 107 12.33 -4.62 3.47
C PHE A 107 13.64 -5.10 2.81
N ILE A 108 14.51 -5.81 3.55
CA ILE A 108 15.75 -6.35 2.97
C ILE A 108 15.45 -7.49 1.98
N LEU A 109 14.41 -8.27 2.26
CA LEU A 109 13.98 -9.39 1.44
C LEU A 109 13.12 -8.96 0.25
N GLU A 110 12.61 -7.73 0.25
CA GLU A 110 11.98 -7.09 -0.90
C GLU A 110 13.02 -6.81 -2.00
N ASP A 111 13.47 -7.85 -2.70
CA ASP A 111 14.24 -7.70 -3.93
C ASP A 111 13.29 -7.45 -5.11
N VAL A 112 12.88 -6.20 -5.25
CA VAL A 112 12.03 -5.72 -6.35
C VAL A 112 12.75 -5.86 -7.71
N SER A 113 14.09 -6.01 -7.72
CA SER A 113 14.85 -6.17 -8.96
C SER A 113 14.69 -7.55 -9.61
N ALA A 114 14.16 -8.53 -8.86
CA ALA A 114 13.81 -9.87 -9.35
C ALA A 114 12.44 -9.92 -10.08
N LEU A 115 11.62 -8.88 -9.96
CA LEU A 115 10.32 -8.83 -10.64
C LEU A 115 10.51 -8.44 -12.11
N THR A 116 10.47 -9.44 -13.00
CA THR A 116 10.36 -9.23 -14.45
C THR A 116 9.21 -8.27 -14.76
N SER A 117 9.38 -7.40 -15.76
CA SER A 117 8.26 -6.56 -16.20
C SER A 117 7.09 -7.44 -16.66
N PRO A 118 5.84 -7.13 -16.27
CA PRO A 118 4.69 -7.95 -16.64
C PRO A 118 4.49 -7.94 -18.15
N SER A 119 4.14 -9.11 -18.70
CA SER A 119 3.70 -9.22 -20.09
C SER A 119 2.26 -8.75 -20.23
N ASP A 120 1.83 -8.44 -21.46
CA ASP A 120 0.44 -8.07 -21.74
C ASP A 120 -0.54 -9.19 -21.37
N GLU A 121 -0.10 -10.45 -21.47
CA GLU A 121 -0.89 -11.63 -21.07
C GLU A 121 -1.10 -11.66 -19.55
N ASP A 122 -0.05 -11.42 -18.77
CA ASP A 122 -0.14 -11.33 -17.30
C ASP A 122 -1.11 -10.22 -16.87
N LEU A 123 -0.99 -9.05 -17.49
CA LEU A 123 -1.87 -7.92 -17.17
C LEU A 123 -3.32 -8.20 -17.59
N GLN A 124 -3.53 -8.84 -18.74
CA GLN A 124 -4.87 -9.21 -19.17
C GLN A 124 -5.51 -10.22 -18.22
N GLN A 125 -4.73 -11.17 -17.69
CA GLN A 125 -5.19 -12.12 -16.70
C GLN A 125 -5.61 -11.42 -15.40
N ILE A 126 -4.83 -10.45 -14.90
CA ILE A 126 -5.19 -9.66 -13.73
C ILE A 126 -6.49 -8.86 -13.96
N LEU A 127 -6.61 -8.22 -15.13
CA LEU A 127 -7.77 -7.43 -15.50
C LEU A 127 -9.06 -8.28 -15.54
N THR A 128 -8.98 -9.48 -16.10
CA THR A 128 -10.13 -10.41 -16.20
C THR A 128 -10.39 -11.17 -14.89
N ALA A 129 -9.37 -11.47 -14.08
CA ALA A 129 -9.57 -12.10 -12.77
C ALA A 129 -10.21 -11.15 -11.75
N ASN A 130 -10.05 -9.83 -11.95
CA ASN A 130 -10.49 -8.79 -11.03
C ASN A 130 -11.46 -7.78 -11.69
N GLU A 131 -12.35 -8.24 -12.57
CA GLU A 131 -13.21 -7.34 -13.36
C GLU A 131 -13.96 -6.32 -12.51
N ASP A 132 -14.52 -6.74 -11.38
CA ASP A 132 -15.31 -5.86 -10.49
C ASP A 132 -14.49 -4.68 -9.95
N ARG A 133 -13.17 -4.84 -9.81
CA ARG A 133 -12.27 -3.78 -9.33
C ARG A 133 -11.91 -2.78 -10.42
N PHE A 134 -11.84 -3.23 -11.67
CA PHE A 134 -11.42 -2.41 -12.81
C PHE A 134 -12.59 -1.88 -13.64
N ARG A 135 -13.79 -2.42 -13.47
CA ARG A 135 -15.00 -2.00 -14.17
C ARG A 135 -15.26 -0.52 -13.92
N LEU A 136 -15.41 0.23 -15.01
CA LEU A 136 -15.81 1.62 -14.94
C LEU A 136 -17.29 1.70 -14.55
N ASP A 137 -17.59 2.54 -13.56
CA ASP A 137 -18.96 2.79 -13.13
C ASP A 137 -19.82 3.30 -14.29
N PRO A 138 -21.09 2.87 -14.39
CA PRO A 138 -22.05 3.47 -15.31
C PRO A 138 -22.19 4.96 -15.02
N LYS A 139 -22.35 5.75 -16.08
CA LYS A 139 -22.52 7.20 -16.04
C LYS A 139 -23.84 7.61 -16.66
N LEU A 140 -24.47 8.61 -16.07
CA LEU A 140 -25.75 9.16 -16.52
C LEU A 140 -25.63 10.67 -16.66
N SER A 141 -26.21 11.18 -17.74
CA SER A 141 -26.52 12.60 -17.88
C SER A 141 -28.01 12.77 -17.67
N PHE A 142 -28.40 13.67 -16.76
CA PHE A 142 -29.81 13.89 -16.46
C PHE A 142 -30.07 15.31 -15.97
N GLN A 143 -31.32 15.73 -16.12
CA GLN A 143 -31.86 16.93 -15.50
C GLN A 143 -32.92 16.53 -14.49
N HIS A 144 -33.14 17.36 -13.47
CA HIS A 144 -34.18 17.10 -12.49
C HIS A 144 -34.90 18.37 -12.04
N VAL A 145 -36.17 18.20 -11.71
CA VAL A 145 -37.06 19.21 -11.15
C VAL A 145 -37.43 18.75 -9.75
N TYR A 146 -37.01 19.49 -8.73
CA TYR A 146 -37.29 19.17 -7.34
C TYR A 146 -38.69 19.66 -6.92
N LEU A 147 -39.37 18.86 -6.11
CA LEU A 147 -40.66 19.15 -5.50
C LEU A 147 -40.51 19.05 -3.99
N SER A 148 -40.62 20.18 -3.30
CA SER A 148 -40.45 20.21 -1.85
C SER A 148 -41.71 19.68 -1.14
N PRO A 149 -41.57 18.71 -0.21
CA PRO A 149 -42.70 18.23 0.58
C PRO A 149 -43.28 19.32 1.49
N ASP A 150 -42.50 20.32 1.87
CA ASP A 150 -42.95 21.41 2.77
C ASP A 150 -43.82 22.46 2.06
N ARG A 151 -43.77 22.50 0.72
CA ARG A 151 -44.45 23.52 -0.10
C ARG A 151 -45.72 23.00 -0.75
N ARG A 152 -46.05 21.72 -0.56
CA ARG A 152 -47.04 20.99 -1.37
C ARG A 152 -47.90 20.10 -0.50
N ASN A 153 -49.22 20.21 -0.66
CA ASN A 153 -50.18 19.39 0.09
C ASN A 153 -50.35 17.99 -0.50
N ASP A 154 -50.35 17.87 -1.83
CA ASP A 154 -50.37 16.58 -2.55
C ASP A 154 -49.26 16.57 -3.61
N ILE A 155 -48.07 16.16 -3.18
CA ILE A 155 -46.88 16.08 -4.04
C ILE A 155 -47.09 15.14 -5.24
N GLY A 156 -48.00 14.18 -5.13
CA GLY A 156 -48.29 13.20 -6.18
C GLY A 156 -49.16 13.77 -7.31
N GLN A 157 -50.12 14.65 -6.98
CA GLN A 157 -50.87 15.41 -7.99
C GLN A 157 -49.98 16.47 -8.62
N ASP A 158 -49.27 17.25 -7.81
CA ASP A 158 -48.36 18.29 -8.29
C ASP A 158 -47.29 17.74 -9.25
N ALA A 159 -46.72 16.57 -8.93
CA ALA A 159 -45.78 15.88 -9.79
C ALA A 159 -46.39 15.53 -11.16
N ARG A 160 -47.66 15.08 -11.20
CA ARG A 160 -48.35 14.73 -12.46
C ARG A 160 -48.65 15.96 -13.31
N ASP A 161 -49.07 17.05 -12.68
CA ASP A 161 -49.36 18.31 -13.37
C ASP A 161 -48.09 18.92 -13.97
N ILE A 162 -47.00 18.97 -13.19
CA ILE A 162 -45.71 19.47 -13.66
C ILE A 162 -45.12 18.54 -14.72
N LEU A 163 -45.27 17.22 -14.56
CA LEU A 163 -44.81 16.25 -15.56
C LEU A 163 -45.49 16.47 -16.92
N THR A 164 -46.80 16.75 -16.94
CA THR A 164 -47.54 17.04 -18.16
C THR A 164 -46.99 18.30 -18.85
N ARG A 165 -46.66 19.34 -18.08
CA ARG A 165 -46.06 20.59 -18.59
C ARG A 165 -44.65 20.38 -19.14
N LEU A 166 -43.83 19.60 -18.44
CA LEU A 166 -42.49 19.22 -18.90
C LEU A 166 -42.53 18.41 -20.21
N GLN A 167 -43.49 17.50 -20.33
CA GLN A 167 -43.71 16.72 -21.57
C GLN A 167 -44.23 17.58 -22.72
N ALA A 168 -44.90 18.70 -22.43
CA ALA A 168 -45.30 19.70 -23.41
C ALA A 168 -44.16 20.66 -23.83
N GLY A 169 -42.96 20.51 -23.26
CA GLY A 169 -41.77 21.29 -23.62
C GLY A 169 -41.61 22.60 -22.85
N GLU A 170 -42.30 22.77 -21.73
CA GLU A 170 -42.06 23.92 -20.84
C GLU A 170 -40.72 23.82 -20.12
N ASP A 171 -40.09 24.96 -19.84
CA ASP A 171 -38.73 25.02 -19.32
C ASP A 171 -38.62 24.49 -17.89
N ALA A 172 -37.83 23.42 -17.70
CA ALA A 172 -37.78 22.64 -16.47
C ALA A 172 -37.34 23.42 -15.21
N PRO A 173 -36.33 24.31 -15.28
CA PRO A 173 -35.93 25.11 -14.13
C PRO A 173 -37.01 26.05 -13.61
N MET A 174 -38.01 26.42 -14.45
CA MET A 174 -39.09 27.33 -14.05
C MET A 174 -40.23 26.63 -13.30
N LEU A 175 -40.24 25.30 -13.28
CA LEU A 175 -41.34 24.49 -12.75
C LEU A 175 -41.05 23.88 -11.38
N GLY A 176 -39.80 23.90 -10.94
CA GLY A 176 -39.32 23.27 -9.71
C GLY A 176 -39.24 24.19 -8.51
N ASP A 177 -39.13 23.58 -7.34
CA ASP A 177 -38.75 24.24 -6.10
C ASP A 177 -37.21 24.40 -6.00
N PRO A 178 -36.71 25.45 -5.31
CA PRO A 178 -35.28 25.62 -5.09
C PRO A 178 -34.68 24.48 -4.26
N ILE A 179 -33.47 24.03 -4.64
CA ILE A 179 -32.66 23.05 -3.92
C ILE A 179 -31.18 23.41 -4.04
N LEU A 180 -30.36 23.02 -3.06
CA LEU A 180 -28.90 23.18 -3.10
C LEU A 180 -28.20 22.06 -3.89
N LEU A 181 -28.75 21.70 -5.05
CA LEU A 181 -28.16 20.75 -5.99
C LEU A 181 -28.19 21.35 -7.40
N PRO A 182 -27.18 21.06 -8.25
CA PRO A 182 -27.22 21.41 -9.67
C PRO A 182 -28.47 20.84 -10.34
N SER A 183 -29.18 21.63 -11.15
CA SER A 183 -30.38 21.20 -11.87
C SER A 183 -30.11 20.17 -12.98
N SER A 184 -28.85 20.02 -13.37
CA SER A 184 -28.39 19.06 -14.38
C SER A 184 -27.03 18.48 -14.04
N TYR A 185 -26.82 17.24 -14.47
CA TYR A 185 -25.59 16.49 -14.32
C TYR A 185 -25.17 15.95 -15.69
N GLU A 186 -23.89 16.04 -16.00
CA GLU A 186 -23.29 15.48 -17.22
C GLU A 186 -22.33 14.35 -16.84
N LEU A 187 -22.56 13.16 -17.41
CA LEU A 187 -21.71 11.98 -17.21
C LEU A 187 -21.39 11.68 -15.73
N ALA A 188 -22.34 11.90 -14.84
CA ALA A 188 -22.19 11.63 -13.41
C ALA A 188 -22.22 10.13 -13.15
N SER A 189 -21.27 9.62 -12.34
CA SER A 189 -21.27 8.20 -11.99
C SER A 189 -22.43 7.84 -11.07
N VAL A 190 -22.92 6.61 -11.15
CA VAL A 190 -23.99 6.14 -10.24
C VAL A 190 -23.58 6.25 -8.77
N ALA A 191 -22.28 6.11 -8.45
CA ALA A 191 -21.77 6.34 -7.11
C ALA A 191 -21.92 7.80 -6.65
N GLN A 192 -21.69 8.77 -7.54
CA GLN A 192 -21.94 10.18 -7.24
C GLN A 192 -23.44 10.45 -7.04
N ILE A 193 -24.28 9.98 -7.95
CA ILE A 193 -25.75 10.15 -7.85
C ILE A 193 -26.29 9.58 -6.54
N ARG A 194 -25.76 8.43 -6.10
CA ARG A 194 -26.13 7.83 -4.81
C ARG A 194 -25.72 8.67 -3.62
N ARG A 195 -24.53 9.31 -3.65
CA ARG A 195 -24.09 10.22 -2.59
C ARG A 195 -24.95 11.48 -2.54
N ASP A 196 -25.29 12.02 -3.71
CA ASP A 196 -25.97 13.30 -3.81
C ASP A 196 -27.48 13.16 -3.54
N PHE A 197 -28.15 12.08 -3.98
CA PHE A 197 -29.61 11.91 -3.86
C PHE A 197 -30.08 10.70 -3.04
N GLY A 198 -29.18 9.74 -2.77
CA GLY A 198 -29.51 8.48 -2.10
C GLY A 198 -29.68 7.29 -3.05
N GLY A 199 -29.71 6.08 -2.45
CA GLY A 199 -29.74 4.81 -3.19
C GLY A 199 -31.00 4.57 -4.01
N GLU A 200 -32.18 4.93 -3.48
CA GLU A 200 -33.48 4.76 -4.15
C GLU A 200 -33.56 5.61 -5.43
N PHE A 201 -33.11 6.87 -5.35
CA PHE A 201 -33.02 7.77 -6.50
C PHE A 201 -32.11 7.19 -7.57
N ALA A 202 -30.86 6.85 -7.21
CA ALA A 202 -29.89 6.27 -8.14
C ALA A 202 -30.40 4.97 -8.81
N GLY A 203 -31.08 4.10 -8.05
CA GLY A 203 -31.70 2.88 -8.57
C GLY A 203 -32.82 3.16 -9.57
N SER A 204 -33.65 4.18 -9.31
CA SER A 204 -34.74 4.58 -10.20
C SER A 204 -34.23 5.14 -11.53
N LEU A 205 -33.15 5.93 -11.49
CA LEU A 205 -32.50 6.49 -12.68
C LEU A 205 -31.85 5.42 -13.57
N ALA A 206 -31.42 4.29 -13.01
CA ALA A 206 -30.86 3.17 -13.78
C ALA A 206 -31.89 2.52 -14.71
N SER A 207 -33.18 2.56 -14.35
CA SER A 207 -34.29 1.98 -15.14
C SER A 207 -35.08 3.01 -15.94
N ALA A 208 -34.83 4.31 -15.74
CA ALA A 208 -35.54 5.38 -16.44
C ALA A 208 -35.27 5.33 -17.97
N PRO A 209 -36.29 5.55 -18.82
CA PRO A 209 -36.10 5.69 -20.26
C PRO A 209 -35.31 6.97 -20.59
N VAL A 210 -34.42 6.88 -21.57
CA VAL A 210 -33.68 8.04 -22.09
C VAL A 210 -34.61 8.90 -22.93
N GLY A 211 -34.54 10.23 -22.75
CA GLY A 211 -35.30 11.21 -23.53
C GLY A 211 -36.72 11.48 -23.03
N THR A 212 -37.17 10.85 -21.94
CA THR A 212 -38.52 11.03 -21.40
C THR A 212 -38.48 11.47 -19.94
N TRP A 213 -39.26 12.49 -19.61
CA TRP A 213 -39.47 12.89 -18.21
C TRP A 213 -40.23 11.80 -17.46
N VAL A 214 -39.73 11.41 -16.29
CA VAL A 214 -40.35 10.42 -15.41
C VAL A 214 -40.34 10.89 -13.96
N GLY A 215 -41.28 10.36 -13.17
CA GLY A 215 -41.36 10.59 -11.73
C GLY A 215 -42.79 10.44 -11.21
N PRO A 216 -43.02 10.75 -9.91
CA PRO A 216 -42.03 11.24 -8.96
C PRO A 216 -41.02 10.18 -8.52
N VAL A 217 -39.73 10.51 -8.58
CA VAL A 217 -38.61 9.74 -8.02
C VAL A 217 -38.27 10.30 -6.64
N ARG A 218 -38.13 9.43 -5.63
CA ARG A 218 -37.83 9.87 -4.26
C ARG A 218 -36.33 9.98 -4.02
N SER A 219 -35.94 10.99 -3.25
CA SER A 219 -34.59 11.20 -2.71
C SER A 219 -34.67 11.52 -1.21
N GLY A 220 -33.51 11.69 -0.57
CA GLY A 220 -33.45 12.20 0.80
C GLY A 220 -34.01 13.61 0.99
N PHE A 221 -34.16 14.39 -0.08
CA PHE A 221 -34.70 15.77 -0.02
C PHE A 221 -36.21 15.83 -0.25
N GLY A 222 -36.76 14.91 -1.03
CA GLY A 222 -38.18 14.94 -1.41
C GLY A 222 -38.45 14.20 -2.71
N ALA A 223 -39.36 14.72 -3.52
CA ALA A 223 -39.68 14.13 -4.82
C ALA A 223 -39.01 14.90 -5.97
N HIS A 224 -38.72 14.18 -7.04
CA HIS A 224 -38.10 14.73 -8.23
C HIS A 224 -38.78 14.20 -9.50
N LEU A 225 -38.91 15.07 -10.50
CA LEU A 225 -39.13 14.65 -11.88
C LEU A 225 -37.77 14.67 -12.58
N VAL A 226 -37.46 13.65 -13.36
CA VAL A 226 -36.13 13.44 -13.92
C VAL A 226 -36.21 13.16 -15.40
N LEU A 227 -35.31 13.76 -16.18
CA LEU A 227 -35.09 13.47 -17.59
C LEU A 227 -33.67 12.93 -17.74
N VAL A 228 -33.53 11.66 -18.07
CA VAL A 228 -32.23 11.10 -18.45
C VAL A 228 -31.97 11.45 -19.91
N SER A 229 -30.94 12.25 -20.18
CA SER A 229 -30.58 12.66 -21.54
C SER A 229 -29.60 11.69 -22.20
N ASP A 230 -28.71 11.07 -21.43
CA ASP A 230 -27.72 10.11 -21.94
C ASP A 230 -27.36 9.06 -20.88
N ARG A 231 -26.98 7.87 -21.34
CA ARG A 231 -26.56 6.75 -20.49
C ARG A 231 -25.37 6.04 -21.10
N VAL A 232 -24.25 6.07 -20.37
CA VAL A 232 -23.06 5.29 -20.68
C VAL A 232 -23.03 4.08 -19.75
N PRO A 233 -23.17 2.85 -20.27
CA PRO A 233 -23.13 1.65 -19.45
C PRO A 233 -21.74 1.49 -18.83
N GLY A 234 -21.71 0.92 -17.62
CA GLY A 234 -20.45 0.50 -17.01
C GLY A 234 -19.84 -0.62 -17.85
N ARG A 235 -18.53 -0.58 -18.05
CA ARG A 235 -17.81 -1.55 -18.86
C ARG A 235 -16.47 -1.89 -18.23
N LEU A 236 -15.96 -3.06 -18.55
CA LEU A 236 -14.55 -3.33 -18.32
C LEU A 236 -13.75 -2.47 -19.31
N PRO A 237 -12.77 -1.68 -18.84
CA PRO A 237 -11.90 -0.93 -19.73
C PRO A 237 -10.98 -1.88 -20.50
N ASP A 238 -10.52 -1.45 -21.67
CA ASP A 238 -9.47 -2.19 -22.38
C ASP A 238 -8.15 -2.07 -21.62
N LEU A 239 -7.27 -3.08 -21.75
CA LEU A 239 -5.98 -3.06 -21.05
C LEU A 239 -5.18 -1.78 -21.35
N ALA A 240 -5.25 -1.24 -22.57
CA ALA A 240 -4.58 -0.01 -22.94
C ALA A 240 -5.02 1.22 -22.12
N GLU A 241 -6.28 1.25 -21.66
CA GLU A 241 -6.83 2.37 -20.87
C GLU A 241 -6.39 2.33 -19.40
N VAL A 242 -6.11 1.13 -18.87
CA VAL A 242 -5.80 0.90 -17.45
C VAL A 242 -4.46 0.21 -17.20
N ARG A 243 -3.59 0.13 -18.22
CA ARG A 243 -2.35 -0.65 -18.19
C ARG A 243 -1.50 -0.38 -16.95
N ASP A 244 -1.25 0.88 -16.63
CA ASP A 244 -0.41 1.26 -15.49
C ASP A 244 -1.04 0.88 -14.15
N LEU A 245 -2.37 0.92 -14.05
CA LEU A 245 -3.10 0.53 -12.85
C LEU A 245 -3.02 -0.99 -12.66
N VAL A 246 -3.27 -1.76 -13.73
CA VAL A 246 -3.19 -3.21 -13.73
C VAL A 246 -1.75 -3.68 -13.47
N ALA A 247 -0.74 -2.99 -14.02
CA ALA A 247 0.66 -3.30 -13.78
C ALA A 247 1.06 -3.10 -12.31
N ARG A 248 0.58 -2.04 -11.66
CA ARG A 248 0.78 -1.85 -10.22
C ARG A 248 0.12 -2.96 -9.42
N GLU A 249 -1.10 -3.35 -9.78
CA GLU A 249 -1.80 -4.45 -9.08
C GLU A 249 -1.04 -5.76 -9.22
N TRP A 250 -0.58 -6.09 -10.44
CA TRP A 250 0.25 -7.25 -10.68
C TRP A 250 1.52 -7.22 -9.83
N GLN A 251 2.22 -6.08 -9.75
CA GLN A 251 3.42 -5.95 -8.92
C GLN A 251 3.12 -6.19 -7.43
N LEU A 252 1.97 -5.71 -6.93
CA LEU A 252 1.55 -5.95 -5.55
C LEU A 252 1.27 -7.43 -5.29
N GLU A 253 0.62 -8.13 -6.22
CA GLU A 253 0.37 -9.57 -6.11
C GLU A 253 1.68 -10.37 -6.13
N GLN A 254 2.59 -10.05 -7.05
CA GLN A 254 3.89 -10.70 -7.13
C GLN A 254 4.75 -10.48 -5.89
N LYS A 255 4.75 -9.25 -5.35
CA LYS A 255 5.43 -8.93 -4.09
C LYS A 255 4.89 -9.79 -2.95
N LYS A 256 3.57 -9.87 -2.81
CA LYS A 256 2.93 -10.69 -1.77
C LYS A 256 3.24 -12.17 -1.92
N ALA A 257 3.28 -12.68 -3.16
CA ALA A 257 3.66 -14.06 -3.44
C ALA A 257 5.10 -14.37 -3.03
N LEU A 258 6.04 -13.46 -3.35
CA LEU A 258 7.45 -13.58 -2.98
C LEU A 258 7.67 -13.50 -1.46
N GLU A 259 6.96 -12.60 -0.78
CA GLU A 259 6.97 -12.49 0.68
C GLU A 259 6.53 -13.80 1.33
N GLU A 260 5.43 -14.40 0.85
CA GLU A 260 4.92 -15.67 1.36
C GLU A 260 5.90 -16.83 1.09
N GLU A 261 6.45 -16.94 -0.13
CA GLU A 261 7.46 -17.96 -0.44
C GLU A 261 8.68 -17.84 0.49
N THR A 262 9.15 -16.61 0.69
CA THR A 262 10.28 -16.32 1.55
C THR A 262 9.98 -16.67 3.01
N PHE A 263 8.78 -16.33 3.48
CA PHE A 263 8.31 -16.71 4.80
C PHE A 263 8.30 -18.23 4.97
N GLN A 264 7.73 -18.99 4.04
CA GLN A 264 7.71 -20.46 4.11
C GLN A 264 9.11 -21.07 4.14
N LYS A 265 10.04 -20.54 3.35
CA LYS A 265 11.45 -20.98 3.31
C LYS A 265 12.22 -20.67 4.60
N LEU A 266 11.87 -19.58 5.29
CA LEU A 266 12.42 -19.27 6.61
C LEU A 266 11.77 -20.15 7.67
N LEU A 267 10.44 -20.31 7.63
CA LEU A 267 9.65 -21.13 8.54
C LEU A 267 10.15 -22.58 8.58
N SER A 268 10.55 -23.14 7.44
CA SER A 268 11.08 -24.51 7.36
C SER A 268 12.36 -24.75 8.18
N ARG A 269 12.99 -23.70 8.72
CA ARG A 269 14.17 -23.77 9.59
C ARG A 269 13.81 -23.86 11.08
N TYR A 270 12.53 -23.72 11.42
CA TYR A 270 12.04 -23.69 12.78
C TYR A 270 11.12 -24.88 13.05
N ASP A 271 11.21 -25.42 14.27
CA ASP A 271 10.21 -26.34 14.80
C ASP A 271 9.17 -25.52 15.55
N VAL A 272 7.93 -25.51 15.05
CA VAL A 272 6.85 -24.67 15.58
C VAL A 272 5.84 -25.55 16.29
N THR A 273 5.82 -25.45 17.63
CA THR A 273 4.79 -26.08 18.47
C THR A 273 3.83 -25.01 18.99
N VAL A 274 2.54 -25.19 18.73
CA VAL A 274 1.47 -24.33 19.26
C VAL A 274 0.81 -25.05 20.43
N MET A 275 0.94 -24.49 21.64
CA MET A 275 0.28 -25.05 22.82
C MET A 275 -1.21 -24.68 22.81
N PRO A 276 -2.11 -25.62 23.13
CA PRO A 276 -3.54 -25.31 23.24
C PRO A 276 -3.77 -24.32 24.39
N VAL A 277 -4.69 -23.38 24.17
CA VAL A 277 -5.17 -22.49 25.25
C VAL A 277 -6.15 -23.29 26.08
N GLU A 278 -5.89 -23.48 27.37
CA GLU A 278 -6.85 -24.08 28.29
C GLU A 278 -8.06 -23.14 28.44
N GLU A 279 -9.21 -23.57 27.93
CA GLU A 279 -10.47 -22.89 28.14
C GLU A 279 -10.84 -23.04 29.63
N GLN A 280 -10.68 -21.96 30.41
CA GLN A 280 -11.16 -21.93 31.78
C GLN A 280 -12.69 -22.10 31.75
N ALA A 281 -13.16 -23.26 32.19
CA ALA A 281 -14.59 -23.54 32.33
C ALA A 281 -15.24 -22.42 33.17
N GLN A 282 -16.13 -21.65 32.55
CA GLN A 282 -16.97 -20.70 33.28
C GLN A 282 -17.71 -21.47 34.38
N PRO A 283 -17.67 -21.01 35.65
CA PRO A 283 -18.47 -21.64 36.68
C PRO A 283 -19.94 -21.48 36.30
N THR A 284 -20.59 -22.58 35.95
CA THR A 284 -22.04 -22.66 35.87
C THR A 284 -22.57 -22.25 37.23
N GLY A 285 -23.17 -21.05 37.29
CA GLY A 285 -23.88 -20.59 38.48
C GLY A 285 -24.92 -21.64 38.87
N GLU A 286 -24.78 -22.18 40.07
CA GLU A 286 -25.80 -22.99 40.71
C GLU A 286 -27.04 -22.14 41.03
N ASN A 287 -28.19 -22.80 40.91
CA ASN A 287 -29.57 -22.32 41.08
C ASN A 287 -29.86 -21.54 42.37
#